data_AF-A0A345E438-F1
#
_entry.id   AF-A0A345E438-F1
#
_cell.length_a   1.000
_cell.length_b   1.000
_cell.length_c   1.000
_cell.angle_alpha   90.00
_cell.angle_beta   90.00
_cell.angle_gamma   90.00
#
_symmetry.space_group_name_H-M   'P 1'
#
loop_
_entity.id
_entity.type
_entity.pdbx_description
1 polymer ?
#
loop_
_entity_poly.entity_id
_entity_poly.type
_entity_poly.pdbx_seq_one_letter_code
_entity_poly.pdbx_strand_id
1 'polypeptide(L)'
;MGDRMIPDRNDVDGADGTGPAVWSRLRSTVAGLLTVSSVPSAKLWRLLSQLSGEIRELERLVAGEAGREEGGDFTAALESSREGPMPEIRSPFGGESVRTLPEASTEWGALAYLHVRQARMALEDGDKVTFWREFYAARRMELFGLEGLGGEYLEMQAQSIKLEAAGLAARNGLLRLDPPRKEAIKNILGDVGNYGEQAPATEQAGRLTADRVGAAMHVLHEFYVDQRLTGRILEIHLRSFIVIMAVSAITFIVAFLSIPLREGEGLVDRIELLQSPVSGLVGLPTFAQLIVLVLIVVLGIMGASVSGILSLSRELRESRIPEQAGTVWFAIARLATGGVAALMLFLFLLSGVVSLDGDATTGILTLNLGTTLSVALVFSLSFVAGFSERLLVRVVKSVAGEDGDVTRGDGTWY
;
A
#
# COMPACT_ATOMS: atom_id res chain seq x y z
N MET A 1 50.94 34.16 25.69
CA MET A 1 51.25 32.93 24.92
C MET A 1 50.41 31.80 25.49
N GLY A 2 49.31 31.35 24.92
CA GLY A 2 48.54 31.79 23.76
C GLY A 2 47.10 31.32 23.95
N ASP A 3 46.18 32.25 23.75
CA ASP A 3 44.72 32.07 23.73
C ASP A 3 44.27 31.12 22.61
N ARG A 4 43.24 30.32 22.91
CA ARG A 4 42.30 29.73 21.92
C ARG A 4 40.92 29.83 22.55
N MET A 5 40.21 30.94 22.36
CA MET A 5 39.37 31.29 21.20
C MET A 5 38.21 30.29 20.99
N ILE A 6 37.12 30.59 21.68
CA ILE A 6 35.77 30.05 21.49
C ILE A 6 35.12 30.89 20.38
N PRO A 7 34.53 30.29 19.32
CA PRO A 7 33.59 31.00 18.49
C PRO A 7 32.18 30.79 19.01
N ASP A 8 31.62 31.90 19.48
CA ASP A 8 30.20 32.20 19.63
C ASP A 8 29.54 32.28 18.25
N ARG A 9 28.29 31.79 18.12
CA ARG A 9 27.46 32.03 16.94
C ARG A 9 25.98 31.89 17.27
N ASN A 10 25.41 33.00 17.75
CA ASN A 10 24.00 33.33 17.56
C ASN A 10 23.80 34.13 16.25
N ASP A 11 22.54 34.10 15.81
CA ASP A 11 21.87 34.93 14.80
C ASP A 11 21.98 34.53 13.31
N VAL A 12 20.87 34.08 12.72
CA VAL A 12 19.89 34.92 11.96
C VAL A 12 18.95 34.01 11.13
N ASP A 13 17.64 34.19 11.36
CA ASP A 13 16.44 34.06 10.51
C ASP A 13 16.18 32.85 9.58
N GLY A 14 14.95 32.31 9.71
CA GLY A 14 13.98 32.46 8.62
C GLY A 14 13.40 31.21 7.95
N ALA A 15 12.13 30.94 8.28
CA ALA A 15 11.04 30.54 7.37
C ALA A 15 10.98 29.13 6.73
N ASP A 16 9.95 28.39 7.16
CA ASP A 16 8.91 27.71 6.36
C ASP A 16 9.14 27.49 4.84
N GLY A 17 8.92 26.24 4.41
CA GLY A 17 8.35 25.94 3.08
C GLY A 17 9.04 24.86 2.25
N THR A 18 8.48 23.64 2.18
CA THR A 18 8.94 22.59 1.24
C THR A 18 7.81 21.94 0.41
N GLY A 19 6.80 22.73 0.03
CA GLY A 19 5.95 22.48 -1.15
C GLY A 19 6.60 22.69 -2.54
N PRO A 20 7.67 23.49 -2.75
CA PRO A 20 8.24 23.75 -4.09
C PRO A 20 9.22 22.70 -4.64
N ALA A 21 9.68 21.74 -3.85
CA ALA A 21 10.78 20.84 -4.20
C ALA A 21 10.42 19.77 -5.26
N VAL A 22 9.14 19.61 -5.60
CA VAL A 22 8.67 18.66 -6.62
C VAL A 22 8.81 19.24 -8.03
N TRP A 23 8.69 20.56 -8.19
CA TRP A 23 8.72 21.24 -9.49
C TRP A 23 10.13 21.51 -10.04
N SER A 24 11.16 21.53 -9.18
CA SER A 24 12.55 21.63 -9.62
C SER A 24 13.08 20.32 -10.23
N ARG A 25 12.51 19.16 -9.84
CA ARG A 25 12.95 17.83 -10.29
C ARG A 25 12.61 17.50 -11.75
N LEU A 26 11.61 18.17 -12.32
CA LEU A 26 11.22 17.95 -13.73
C LEU A 26 12.11 18.75 -14.70
N ARG A 27 12.71 19.85 -14.25
CA ARG A 27 13.63 20.69 -15.03
C ARG A 27 15.03 20.08 -15.18
N SER A 28 15.46 19.31 -14.18
CA SER A 28 16.75 18.63 -14.17
C SER A 28 16.84 17.43 -15.12
N THR A 29 15.72 16.85 -15.53
CA THR A 29 15.68 15.73 -16.48
C THR A 29 16.08 16.13 -17.90
N VAL A 30 16.04 17.44 -18.23
CA VAL A 30 16.40 17.97 -19.55
C VAL A 30 17.88 18.36 -19.66
N ALA A 31 18.58 18.62 -18.56
CA ALA A 31 19.95 19.15 -18.60
C ALA A 31 21.05 18.08 -18.46
N GLY A 32 20.69 16.82 -18.20
CA GLY A 32 21.63 15.74 -17.88
C GLY A 32 21.95 14.82 -19.04
N LEU A 33 21.89 15.32 -20.28
CA LEU A 33 22.35 14.64 -21.49
C LEU A 33 23.87 14.79 -21.70
N LEU A 34 24.64 15.13 -20.66
CA LEU A 34 26.06 15.45 -20.79
C LEU A 34 26.87 14.81 -19.65
N THR A 35 27.77 13.94 -20.08
CA THR A 35 29.10 13.67 -19.50
C THR A 35 29.21 12.67 -18.34
N VAL A 36 29.74 11.50 -18.72
CA VAL A 36 30.32 10.41 -17.94
C VAL A 36 31.75 10.78 -17.51
N SER A 37 32.17 10.44 -16.28
CA SER A 37 33.35 9.57 -16.04
C SER A 37 33.85 9.53 -14.58
N SER A 38 33.90 8.29 -14.06
CA SER A 38 34.96 7.64 -13.28
C SER A 38 35.38 8.11 -11.87
N VAL A 39 35.46 7.09 -11.01
CA VAL A 39 35.95 7.00 -9.62
C VAL A 39 37.10 5.99 -9.64
N PRO A 40 38.24 6.14 -8.90
CA PRO A 40 38.43 5.29 -7.70
C PRO A 40 39.49 5.72 -6.65
N SER A 41 39.20 5.40 -5.37
CA SER A 41 40.18 4.89 -4.36
C SER A 41 39.56 4.51 -3.01
N ALA A 42 38.27 4.80 -2.76
CA ALA A 42 37.51 4.30 -1.59
C ALA A 42 37.01 2.83 -1.72
N LYS A 43 37.53 2.08 -2.70
CA LYS A 43 37.05 0.77 -3.18
C LYS A 43 37.12 -0.36 -2.13
N LEU A 44 37.87 -0.15 -1.06
CA LEU A 44 37.99 -1.09 0.06
C LEU A 44 36.91 -0.86 1.15
N TRP A 45 36.48 0.39 1.35
CA TRP A 45 35.39 0.74 2.27
C TRP A 45 34.00 0.46 1.66
N ARG A 46 33.94 0.28 0.34
CA ARG A 46 32.75 -0.10 -0.41
C ARG A 46 32.36 -1.56 -0.30
N LEU A 47 33.30 -2.50 -0.17
CA LEU A 47 32.93 -3.93 -0.13
C LEU A 47 32.21 -4.32 1.19
N LEU A 48 32.56 -3.66 2.30
CA LEU A 48 31.92 -3.89 3.61
C LEU A 48 30.61 -3.10 3.77
N SER A 49 30.48 -1.94 3.12
CA SER A 49 29.19 -1.24 3.02
C SER A 49 28.29 -1.79 1.91
N GLN A 50 28.82 -2.53 0.93
CA GLN A 50 28.06 -3.20 -0.15
C GLN A 50 27.36 -4.46 0.32
N LEU A 51 27.89 -5.23 1.28
CA LEU A 51 27.17 -6.42 1.75
C LEU A 51 25.94 -6.04 2.60
N SER A 52 26.11 -5.07 3.50
CA SER A 52 25.04 -4.43 4.29
C SER A 52 24.11 -3.57 3.41
N GLY A 53 24.69 -3.00 2.36
CA GLY A 53 24.03 -2.27 1.29
C GLY A 53 23.14 -3.16 0.44
N GLU A 54 23.63 -4.29 -0.08
CA GLU A 54 22.90 -5.21 -0.98
C GLU A 54 21.71 -5.85 -0.28
N ILE A 55 21.78 -6.09 1.02
CA ILE A 55 20.62 -6.55 1.81
C ILE A 55 19.55 -5.43 1.91
N ARG A 56 19.97 -4.18 2.16
CA ARG A 56 19.06 -3.01 2.16
C ARG A 56 18.67 -2.54 0.75
N GLU A 57 19.44 -2.91 -0.27
CA GLU A 57 19.27 -2.55 -1.67
C GLU A 57 18.35 -3.56 -2.34
N LEU A 58 18.40 -4.85 -2.00
CA LEU A 58 17.34 -5.81 -2.29
C LEU A 58 16.03 -5.41 -1.60
N GLU A 59 16.06 -4.97 -0.34
CA GLU A 59 14.88 -4.40 0.31
C GLU A 59 14.39 -3.10 -0.34
N ARG A 60 15.28 -2.28 -0.92
CA ARG A 60 15.00 -1.05 -1.67
C ARG A 60 14.64 -1.27 -3.13
N LEU A 61 15.06 -2.36 -3.77
CA LEU A 61 14.75 -2.77 -5.13
C LEU A 61 13.41 -3.49 -5.11
N VAL A 62 13.15 -4.38 -4.16
CA VAL A 62 11.79 -4.85 -3.87
C VAL A 62 10.87 -3.68 -3.49
N ALA A 63 11.39 -2.65 -2.78
CA ALA A 63 10.68 -1.39 -2.51
C ALA A 63 10.71 -0.35 -3.67
N GLY A 64 11.48 -0.53 -4.73
CA GLY A 64 11.80 0.47 -5.76
C GLY A 64 11.53 0.02 -7.21
N GLU A 65 11.37 -1.28 -7.47
CA GLU A 65 10.98 -1.90 -8.74
C GLU A 65 9.49 -1.70 -9.07
N ALA A 66 8.75 -0.96 -8.24
CA ALA A 66 7.41 -0.48 -8.60
C ALA A 66 7.45 0.77 -9.49
N GLY A 67 8.63 1.29 -9.85
CA GLY A 67 8.75 2.60 -10.49
C GLY A 67 9.78 2.76 -11.61
N ARG A 68 10.37 1.70 -12.16
CA ARG A 68 11.31 1.87 -13.28
C ARG A 68 11.41 0.63 -14.18
N GLU A 69 10.50 0.56 -15.15
CA GLU A 69 10.84 0.02 -16.47
C GLU A 69 11.84 0.97 -17.17
N GLU A 70 12.59 0.41 -18.13
CA GLU A 70 13.71 0.97 -18.90
C GLU A 70 15.05 1.01 -18.13
N GLY A 71 16.11 0.28 -18.51
CA GLY A 71 16.46 -0.33 -19.78
C GLY A 71 17.90 0.07 -20.12
N GLY A 72 18.81 -0.89 -20.11
CA GLY A 72 20.15 -0.77 -20.75
C GLY A 72 21.28 -0.25 -19.86
N ASP A 73 21.91 -1.15 -19.10
CA ASP A 73 23.40 -1.19 -18.95
C ASP A 73 23.90 -2.37 -18.08
N PHE A 74 23.01 -3.25 -17.62
CA PHE A 74 23.38 -4.29 -16.65
C PHE A 74 24.08 -5.50 -17.29
N THR A 75 23.84 -5.77 -18.57
CA THR A 75 24.39 -6.92 -19.30
C THR A 75 25.90 -6.83 -19.55
N ALA A 76 26.45 -5.61 -19.74
CA ALA A 76 27.89 -5.42 -20.00
C ALA A 76 28.77 -5.62 -18.76
N ALA A 77 28.24 -5.35 -17.57
CA ALA A 77 28.96 -5.61 -16.31
C ALA A 77 29.02 -7.12 -15.99
N LEU A 78 27.99 -7.87 -16.39
CA LEU A 78 27.83 -9.31 -16.12
C LEU A 78 28.74 -10.20 -16.99
N GLU A 79 29.00 -9.83 -18.24
CA GLU A 79 29.96 -10.58 -19.07
C GLU A 79 31.39 -10.53 -18.53
N SER A 80 31.78 -9.45 -17.84
CA SER A 80 33.12 -9.34 -17.23
C SER A 80 33.32 -10.23 -15.99
N SER A 81 32.24 -10.70 -15.37
CA SER A 81 32.30 -11.51 -14.15
C SER A 81 32.22 -13.02 -14.42
N ARG A 82 31.95 -13.43 -15.67
CA ARG A 82 31.68 -14.82 -16.06
C ARG A 82 32.94 -15.65 -16.32
N GLU A 83 34.12 -15.03 -16.44
CA GLU A 83 35.37 -15.69 -16.85
C GLU A 83 36.42 -15.85 -15.72
N GLY A 84 36.07 -15.60 -14.46
CA GLY A 84 36.98 -15.79 -13.33
C GLY A 84 36.97 -17.24 -12.80
N PRO A 85 38.13 -17.89 -12.56
CA PRO A 85 38.17 -19.18 -11.86
C PRO A 85 37.59 -19.05 -10.44
N MET A 86 36.95 -20.12 -9.94
CA MET A 86 36.38 -20.17 -8.59
C MET A 86 37.38 -19.65 -7.55
N PRO A 87 37.00 -18.69 -6.68
CA PRO A 87 37.86 -18.26 -5.61
C PRO A 87 38.08 -19.42 -4.64
N GLU A 88 39.35 -19.76 -4.42
CA GLU A 88 39.79 -20.69 -3.39
C GLU A 88 39.34 -20.13 -2.03
N ILE A 89 38.40 -20.80 -1.36
CA ILE A 89 37.87 -20.37 -0.07
C ILE A 89 38.97 -20.55 0.98
N ARG A 90 39.78 -19.51 1.20
CA ARG A 90 40.69 -19.44 2.34
C ARG A 90 39.96 -18.84 3.52
N SER A 91 39.98 -19.57 4.64
CA SER A 91 39.46 -19.13 5.94
C SER A 91 39.97 -17.71 6.27
N PRO A 92 39.09 -16.74 6.55
CA PRO A 92 39.49 -15.41 7.01
C PRO A 92 39.95 -15.40 8.49
N PHE A 93 39.83 -16.53 9.19
CA PHE A 93 40.29 -16.67 10.56
C PHE A 93 41.71 -17.25 10.55
N GLY A 94 42.68 -16.36 10.76
CA GLY A 94 44.09 -16.71 10.85
C GLY A 94 44.37 -17.56 12.08
N GLY A 95 44.97 -18.73 11.88
CA GLY A 95 45.90 -19.38 12.81
C GLY A 95 45.37 -19.95 14.12
N GLU A 96 44.17 -19.62 14.57
CA GLU A 96 43.53 -20.40 15.63
C GLU A 96 43.00 -21.69 15.02
N SER A 97 43.42 -22.82 15.60
CA SER A 97 42.99 -24.15 15.21
C SER A 97 41.48 -24.16 15.06
N VAL A 98 41.01 -24.17 13.81
CA VAL A 98 39.61 -24.43 13.47
C VAL A 98 39.32 -25.79 14.08
N ARG A 99 38.74 -25.78 15.28
CA ARG A 99 38.02 -26.95 15.81
C ARG A 99 37.11 -27.34 14.67
N THR A 100 37.33 -28.52 14.10
CA THR A 100 36.61 -29.06 12.96
C THR A 100 35.13 -28.75 13.16
N LEU A 101 34.61 -27.79 12.41
CA LEU A 101 33.18 -27.53 12.41
C LEU A 101 32.49 -28.85 12.08
N PRO A 102 31.36 -29.19 12.72
CA PRO A 102 30.64 -30.40 12.39
C PRO A 102 30.41 -30.45 10.88
N GLU A 103 30.81 -31.55 10.22
CA GLU A 103 30.70 -31.70 8.75
C GLU A 103 29.28 -31.35 8.27
N ALA A 104 28.25 -31.71 9.05
CA ALA A 104 26.86 -31.37 8.80
C ALA A 104 26.58 -29.85 8.67
N SER A 105 27.22 -28.98 9.47
CA SER A 105 27.05 -27.52 9.36
C SER A 105 27.61 -26.96 8.06
N THR A 106 28.66 -27.59 7.52
CA THR A 106 29.27 -27.18 6.25
C THR A 106 28.40 -27.57 5.05
N GLU A 107 27.72 -28.71 5.13
CA GLU A 107 26.75 -29.15 4.10
C GLU A 107 25.53 -28.21 4.02
N TRP A 108 24.94 -27.86 5.17
CA TRP A 108 23.80 -26.93 5.21
C TRP A 108 24.17 -25.53 4.69
N GLY A 109 25.37 -25.03 5.01
CA GLY A 109 25.87 -23.77 4.48
C GLY A 109 26.03 -23.79 2.96
N ALA A 110 26.53 -24.88 2.39
CA ALA A 110 26.66 -25.04 0.94
C ALA A 110 25.29 -25.08 0.24
N LEU A 111 24.31 -25.80 0.82
CA LEU A 111 22.94 -25.83 0.30
C LEU A 111 22.25 -24.46 0.38
N ALA A 112 22.41 -23.76 1.50
CA ALA A 112 21.89 -22.40 1.66
C ALA A 112 22.46 -21.47 0.57
N TYR A 113 23.77 -21.53 0.32
CA TYR A 113 24.43 -20.75 -0.72
C TYR A 113 23.87 -21.04 -2.12
N LEU A 114 23.63 -22.31 -2.46
CA LEU A 114 23.05 -22.69 -3.75
C LEU A 114 21.65 -22.09 -3.94
N HIS A 115 20.79 -22.17 -2.92
CA HIS A 115 19.46 -21.58 -2.95
C HIS A 115 19.49 -20.04 -3.03
N VAL A 116 20.41 -19.36 -2.32
CA VAL A 116 20.60 -17.90 -2.46
C VAL A 116 20.98 -17.54 -3.90
N ARG A 117 21.88 -18.30 -4.52
CA ARG A 117 22.28 -18.08 -5.91
C ARG A 117 21.10 -18.29 -6.87
N GLN A 118 20.30 -19.32 -6.66
CA GLN A 118 19.09 -19.57 -7.46
C GLN A 118 18.03 -18.47 -7.27
N ALA A 119 17.82 -18.02 -6.03
CA ALA A 119 16.95 -16.89 -5.74
C ALA A 119 17.42 -15.63 -6.51
N ARG A 120 18.73 -15.34 -6.48
CA ARG A 120 19.29 -14.19 -7.22
C ARG A 120 19.03 -14.29 -8.72
N MET A 121 19.28 -15.44 -9.34
CA MET A 121 19.00 -15.65 -10.76
C MET A 121 17.50 -15.48 -11.07
N ALA A 122 16.62 -16.03 -10.24
CA ALA A 122 15.17 -15.86 -10.42
C ALA A 122 14.72 -14.39 -10.29
N LEU A 123 15.37 -13.61 -9.41
CA LEU A 123 15.11 -12.18 -9.29
C LEU A 123 15.58 -11.43 -10.55
N GLU A 124 16.76 -11.75 -11.08
CA GLU A 124 17.29 -11.19 -12.33
C GLU A 124 16.37 -11.49 -13.52
N ASP A 125 15.77 -12.68 -13.54
CA ASP A 125 14.79 -13.10 -14.56
C ASP A 125 13.38 -12.50 -14.34
N GLY A 126 13.15 -11.79 -13.23
CA GLY A 126 11.83 -11.26 -12.86
C GLY A 126 10.83 -12.30 -12.34
N ASP A 127 11.25 -13.56 -12.14
CA ASP A 127 10.45 -14.64 -11.56
C ASP A 127 10.40 -14.51 -10.02
N LYS A 128 9.49 -13.65 -9.56
CA LYS A 128 9.27 -13.38 -8.13
C LYS A 128 8.84 -14.63 -7.35
N VAL A 129 8.10 -15.55 -7.97
CA VAL A 129 7.59 -16.75 -7.29
C VAL A 129 8.75 -17.68 -6.98
N THR A 130 9.59 -17.96 -7.98
CA THR A 130 10.79 -18.77 -7.79
C THR A 130 11.77 -18.09 -6.83
N PHE A 131 11.97 -16.76 -6.93
CA PHE A 131 12.81 -16.01 -5.99
C PHE A 131 12.41 -16.28 -4.53
N TRP A 132 11.13 -16.10 -4.18
CA TRP A 132 10.67 -16.30 -2.80
C TRP A 132 10.83 -17.75 -2.35
N ARG A 133 10.49 -18.71 -3.21
CA ARG A 133 10.65 -20.14 -2.91
C ARG A 133 12.09 -20.49 -2.56
N GLU A 134 13.04 -20.10 -3.41
CA GLU A 134 14.45 -20.40 -3.20
C GLU A 134 15.03 -19.62 -2.01
N PHE A 135 14.61 -18.37 -1.80
CA PHE A 135 15.03 -17.58 -0.64
C PHE A 135 14.60 -18.22 0.69
N TYR A 136 13.36 -18.71 0.79
CA TYR A 136 12.90 -19.42 1.99
C TYR A 136 13.62 -20.75 2.18
N ALA A 137 13.89 -21.48 1.10
CA ALA A 137 14.68 -22.70 1.16
C ALA A 137 16.08 -22.40 1.72
N ALA A 138 16.75 -21.36 1.22
CA ALA A 138 18.05 -20.92 1.74
C ALA A 138 18.01 -20.60 3.24
N ARG A 139 17.01 -19.81 3.67
CA ARG A 139 16.83 -19.47 5.09
C ARG A 139 16.58 -20.68 5.97
N ARG A 140 15.82 -21.66 5.47
CA ARG A 140 15.60 -22.91 6.20
C ARG A 140 16.89 -23.70 6.37
N MET A 141 17.72 -23.81 5.32
CA MET A 141 19.02 -24.46 5.40
C MET A 141 19.97 -23.76 6.37
N GLU A 142 19.96 -22.43 6.40
CA GLU A 142 20.71 -21.65 7.39
C GLU A 142 20.30 -22.02 8.82
N LEU A 143 18.99 -22.08 9.12
CA LEU A 143 18.51 -22.44 10.46
C LEU A 143 18.93 -23.85 10.90
N PHE A 144 18.89 -24.83 9.98
CA PHE A 144 19.40 -26.18 10.26
C PHE A 144 20.92 -26.20 10.48
N GLY A 145 21.67 -25.38 9.74
CA GLY A 145 23.09 -25.17 9.98
C GLY A 145 23.37 -24.61 11.37
N LEU A 146 22.61 -23.59 11.79
CA LEU A 146 22.72 -23.00 13.13
C LEU A 146 22.38 -24.00 14.23
N GLU A 147 21.33 -24.81 14.05
CA GLU A 147 20.97 -25.88 14.99
C GLU A 147 22.12 -26.89 15.15
N GLY A 148 22.80 -27.24 14.05
CA GLY A 148 23.98 -28.13 14.07
C GLY A 148 25.24 -27.53 14.71
N LEU A 149 25.38 -26.20 14.74
CA LEU A 149 26.49 -25.48 15.39
C LEU A 149 26.30 -25.32 16.91
N GLY A 150 25.10 -25.63 17.42
CA GLY A 150 24.74 -25.51 18.82
C GLY A 150 23.54 -24.57 19.03
N GLY A 151 22.73 -24.89 20.04
CA GLY A 151 21.47 -24.17 20.32
C GLY A 151 21.63 -22.67 20.56
N GLU A 152 22.81 -22.20 20.99
CA GLU A 152 23.08 -20.78 21.29
C GLU A 152 22.85 -19.86 20.09
N TYR A 153 23.24 -20.26 18.87
CA TYR A 153 23.03 -19.45 17.68
C TYR A 153 21.56 -19.38 17.27
N LEU A 154 20.85 -20.50 17.42
CA LEU A 154 19.42 -20.56 17.15
C LEU A 154 18.63 -19.71 18.17
N GLU A 155 19.07 -19.69 19.44
CA GLU A 155 18.52 -18.83 20.48
C GLU A 155 18.74 -17.35 20.18
N MET A 156 19.94 -16.96 19.73
CA MET A 156 20.20 -15.59 19.27
C MET A 156 19.25 -15.18 18.13
N GLN A 157 19.02 -16.07 17.16
CA GLN A 157 18.10 -15.81 16.06
C GLN A 157 16.65 -15.68 16.54
N ALA A 158 16.20 -16.55 17.44
CA ALA A 158 14.86 -16.45 18.03
C ALA A 158 14.68 -15.17 18.87
N GLN A 159 15.71 -14.75 19.61
CA GLN A 159 15.70 -13.47 20.32
C GLN A 159 15.63 -12.28 19.37
N SER A 160 16.36 -12.32 18.25
CA SER A 160 16.28 -11.29 17.20
C SER A 160 14.85 -11.16 16.65
N ILE A 161 14.22 -12.28 16.28
CA ILE A 161 12.83 -12.31 15.80
C ILE A 161 11.85 -11.75 16.84
N LYS A 162 12.04 -12.08 18.12
CA LYS A 162 11.22 -11.54 19.21
C LYS A 162 11.38 -10.04 19.38
N LEU A 163 12.61 -9.54 19.37
CA LEU A 163 12.91 -8.11 19.47
C LEU A 163 12.32 -7.35 18.29
N GLU A 164 12.40 -7.92 17.09
CA GLU A 164 11.80 -7.35 15.90
C GLU A 164 10.27 -7.32 16.00
N ALA A 165 9.63 -8.43 16.37
CA ALA A 165 8.18 -8.50 16.59
C ALA A 165 7.72 -7.51 17.69
N ALA A 166 8.48 -7.38 18.78
CA ALA A 166 8.22 -6.42 19.84
C ALA A 166 8.40 -4.97 19.37
N GLY A 167 9.44 -4.70 18.57
CA GLY A 167 9.69 -3.41 17.94
C GLY A 167 8.57 -2.98 17.01
N LEU A 168 8.00 -3.91 16.23
CA LEU A 168 6.82 -3.67 15.40
C LEU A 168 5.60 -3.35 16.26
N ALA A 169 5.36 -4.12 17.33
CA ALA A 169 4.25 -3.86 18.25
C ALA A 169 4.33 -2.48 18.94
N ALA A 170 5.55 -2.00 19.25
CA ALA A 170 5.78 -0.72 19.90
C ALA A 170 5.65 0.49 18.96
N ARG A 171 5.75 0.31 17.65
CA ARG A 171 5.60 1.41 16.68
C ARG A 171 4.14 1.83 16.56
N ASN A 172 3.80 2.97 17.18
CA ASN A 172 2.43 3.53 17.27
C ASN A 172 1.80 4.04 15.96
N GLY A 173 2.41 3.82 14.78
CA GLY A 173 2.00 4.52 13.56
C GLY A 173 1.02 3.75 12.67
N LEU A 174 1.41 2.56 12.22
CA LEU A 174 0.71 1.82 11.17
C LEU A 174 1.03 0.31 11.16
N LEU A 175 2.06 -0.13 11.90
CA LEU A 175 2.63 -1.46 11.78
C LEU A 175 2.42 -2.30 13.04
N ARG A 176 1.20 -2.31 13.59
CA ARG A 176 0.91 -3.15 14.76
C ARG A 176 0.79 -4.60 14.32
N LEU A 177 1.63 -5.45 14.90
CA LEU A 177 1.45 -6.89 14.82
C LEU A 177 0.11 -7.22 15.50
N ASP A 178 -0.81 -7.83 14.75
CA ASP A 178 -2.11 -8.24 15.27
C ASP A 178 -1.93 -9.12 16.52
N PRO A 179 -2.76 -8.97 17.58
CA PRO A 179 -2.70 -9.81 18.78
C PRO A 179 -2.56 -11.31 18.52
N PRO A 180 -3.33 -11.94 17.60
CA PRO A 180 -3.17 -13.37 17.30
C PRO A 180 -1.82 -13.72 16.66
N ARG A 181 -1.24 -12.84 15.83
CA ARG A 181 0.09 -13.09 15.23
C ARG A 181 1.19 -12.96 16.28
N LYS A 182 1.05 -12.00 17.20
CA LYS A 182 1.93 -11.87 18.37
C LYS A 182 1.87 -13.11 19.25
N GLU A 183 0.68 -13.61 19.51
CA GLU A 183 0.45 -14.82 20.30
C GLU A 183 0.98 -16.06 19.59
N ALA A 184 0.80 -16.18 18.27
CA ALA A 184 1.42 -17.24 17.47
C ALA A 184 2.96 -17.23 17.59
N ILE A 185 3.62 -16.08 17.41
CA ILE A 185 5.08 -15.97 17.58
C ILE A 185 5.49 -16.33 19.02
N LYS A 186 4.73 -15.87 20.02
CA LYS A 186 4.98 -16.21 21.43
C LYS A 186 4.81 -17.71 21.70
N ASN A 187 3.79 -18.35 21.14
CA ASN A 187 3.51 -19.77 21.32
C ASN A 187 4.54 -20.65 20.59
N ILE A 188 4.99 -20.22 19.40
CA ILE A 188 5.98 -20.95 18.60
C ILE A 188 7.37 -20.89 19.25
N LEU A 189 7.79 -19.70 19.70
CA LEU A 189 9.11 -19.51 20.29
C LEU A 189 9.14 -19.79 21.80
N GLY A 190 8.01 -19.77 22.50
CA GLY A 190 7.94 -19.81 23.96
C GLY A 190 8.53 -18.54 24.60
N ASP A 191 8.73 -18.54 25.91
CA ASP A 191 9.44 -17.47 26.65
C ASP A 191 10.98 -17.63 26.59
N VAL A 192 11.55 -17.72 25.38
CA VAL A 192 13.00 -17.48 25.14
C VAL A 192 13.43 -16.21 25.86
N GLY A 193 14.25 -16.35 26.91
CA GLY A 193 14.73 -15.25 27.76
C GLY A 193 14.43 -15.43 29.26
N ASN A 194 13.43 -16.24 29.63
CA ASN A 194 13.11 -16.52 31.04
C ASN A 194 13.76 -17.83 31.54
N TYR A 195 14.90 -18.19 30.96
CA TYR A 195 15.72 -19.35 31.37
C TYR A 195 16.68 -19.03 32.52
N GLY A 196 16.61 -17.79 33.05
CA GLY A 196 17.28 -17.41 34.28
C GLY A 196 16.57 -18.02 35.49
N GLU A 197 17.22 -19.03 36.08
CA GLU A 197 16.95 -19.60 37.40
C GLU A 197 15.66 -20.42 37.58
N GLN A 198 15.83 -21.75 37.53
CA GLN A 198 14.99 -22.78 38.19
C GLN A 198 13.79 -23.39 37.43
N ALA A 199 13.73 -23.30 36.10
CA ALA A 199 12.89 -24.27 35.37
C ALA A 199 13.54 -25.67 35.46
N PRO A 200 12.83 -26.70 35.96
CA PRO A 200 13.41 -28.03 36.15
C PRO A 200 13.93 -28.60 34.83
N ALA A 201 15.12 -29.19 34.83
CA ALA A 201 15.81 -29.70 33.64
C ALA A 201 15.00 -30.73 32.82
N THR A 202 13.98 -31.35 33.43
CA THR A 202 13.05 -32.27 32.78
C THR A 202 11.96 -31.57 31.95
N GLU A 203 11.76 -30.26 32.10
CA GLU A 203 10.83 -29.43 31.34
C GLU A 203 11.56 -28.53 30.31
N GLN A 204 12.87 -28.71 30.13
CA GLN A 204 13.66 -28.18 29.00
C GLN A 204 13.24 -28.79 27.64
N ALA A 205 12.25 -29.69 27.63
CA ALA A 205 11.73 -30.43 26.49
C ALA A 205 10.73 -29.62 25.64
N GLY A 206 11.15 -28.42 25.30
CA GLY A 206 10.73 -27.75 24.09
C GLY A 206 11.96 -27.15 23.42
N ARG A 207 13.03 -27.96 23.24
CA ARG A 207 14.26 -27.52 22.54
C ARG A 207 13.86 -26.67 21.35
N LEU A 208 14.41 -25.47 21.31
CA LEU A 208 14.25 -24.58 20.17
C LEU A 208 14.79 -25.34 18.96
N THR A 209 13.93 -25.66 18.00
CA THR A 209 14.31 -26.35 16.75
C THR A 209 14.31 -25.37 15.59
N ALA A 210 15.09 -25.66 14.55
CA ALA A 210 15.10 -24.85 13.33
C ALA A 210 13.70 -24.66 12.76
N ASP A 211 12.84 -25.69 12.81
CA ASP A 211 11.46 -25.60 12.31
C ASP A 211 10.59 -24.60 13.11
N ARG A 212 10.77 -24.49 14.43
CA ARG A 212 10.03 -23.49 15.24
C ARG A 212 10.48 -22.07 14.93
N VAL A 213 11.79 -21.85 14.85
CA VAL A 213 12.33 -20.54 14.48
C VAL A 213 11.93 -20.17 13.05
N GLY A 214 11.94 -21.14 12.14
CA GLY A 214 11.47 -20.99 10.77
C GLY A 214 10.00 -20.61 10.69
N ALA A 215 9.13 -21.28 11.45
CA ALA A 215 7.71 -20.95 11.52
C ALA A 215 7.46 -19.53 12.06
N ALA A 216 8.17 -19.13 13.12
CA ALA A 216 8.06 -17.77 13.65
C ALA A 216 8.55 -16.71 12.65
N MET A 217 9.66 -16.98 11.97
CA MET A 217 10.18 -16.12 10.91
C MET A 217 9.20 -16.01 9.75
N HIS A 218 8.53 -17.11 9.38
CA HIS A 218 7.51 -17.12 8.34
C HIS A 218 6.33 -16.22 8.69
N VAL A 219 5.79 -16.33 9.91
CA VAL A 219 4.70 -15.45 10.40
C VAL A 219 5.11 -13.98 10.37
N LEU A 220 6.33 -13.68 10.81
CA LEU A 220 6.84 -12.31 10.80
C LEU A 220 7.02 -11.78 9.37
N HIS A 221 7.51 -12.62 8.46
CA HIS A 221 7.70 -12.24 7.06
C HIS A 221 6.38 -12.06 6.31
N GLU A 222 5.42 -12.98 6.50
CA GLU A 222 4.07 -12.86 5.96
C GLU A 222 3.45 -11.52 6.38
N PHE A 223 3.62 -11.13 7.64
CA PHE A 223 3.20 -9.81 8.12
C PHE A 223 3.89 -8.65 7.39
N TYR A 224 5.20 -8.71 7.15
CA TYR A 224 5.88 -7.68 6.38
C TYR A 224 5.41 -7.58 4.94
N VAL A 225 5.18 -8.73 4.30
CA VAL A 225 4.67 -8.82 2.93
C VAL A 225 3.28 -8.23 2.87
N ASP A 226 2.38 -8.65 3.76
CA ASP A 226 1.03 -8.11 3.88
C ASP A 226 1.06 -6.60 4.02
N GLN A 227 1.89 -6.06 4.91
CA GLN A 227 1.96 -4.62 5.15
C GLN A 227 2.53 -3.84 3.98
N ARG A 228 3.62 -4.32 3.37
CA ARG A 228 4.19 -3.65 2.19
C ARG A 228 3.25 -3.70 1.00
N LEU A 229 2.59 -4.83 0.76
CA LEU A 229 1.62 -4.98 -0.32
C LEU A 229 0.40 -4.10 -0.08
N THR A 230 -0.17 -4.13 1.13
CA THR A 230 -1.34 -3.33 1.49
C THR A 230 -1.08 -1.83 1.35
N GLY A 231 0.10 -1.36 1.79
CA GLY A 231 0.49 0.04 1.63
C GLY A 231 0.60 0.48 0.17
N ARG A 232 1.26 -0.33 -0.67
CA ARG A 232 1.40 -0.05 -2.11
C ARG A 232 0.07 -0.09 -2.85
N ILE A 233 -0.76 -1.09 -2.56
CA ILE A 233 -2.07 -1.26 -3.18
C ILE A 233 -2.96 -0.05 -2.83
N LEU A 234 -2.96 0.37 -1.56
CA LEU A 234 -3.65 1.59 -1.14
C LEU A 234 -3.14 2.82 -1.90
N GLU A 235 -1.83 2.99 -2.03
CA GLU A 235 -1.25 4.13 -2.73
C GLU A 235 -1.64 4.14 -4.22
N ILE A 236 -1.58 3.00 -4.89
CA ILE A 236 -1.99 2.84 -6.30
C ILE A 236 -3.47 3.16 -6.46
N HIS A 237 -4.34 2.61 -5.61
CA HIS A 237 -5.77 2.87 -5.69
C HIS A 237 -6.09 4.33 -5.37
N LEU A 238 -5.52 4.90 -4.32
CA LEU A 238 -5.70 6.30 -3.96
C LEU A 238 -5.28 7.21 -5.12
N ARG A 239 -4.12 6.95 -5.73
CA ARG A 239 -3.65 7.69 -6.91
C ARG A 239 -4.60 7.54 -8.08
N SER A 240 -5.10 6.34 -8.36
CA SER A 240 -6.08 6.11 -9.43
C SER A 240 -7.39 6.87 -9.18
N PHE A 241 -7.91 6.88 -7.94
CA PHE A 241 -9.11 7.63 -7.59
C PHE A 241 -8.91 9.14 -7.70
N ILE A 242 -7.75 9.65 -7.27
CA ILE A 242 -7.41 11.08 -7.41
C ILE A 242 -7.37 11.47 -8.90
N VAL A 243 -6.75 10.66 -9.75
CA VAL A 243 -6.71 10.91 -11.21
C VAL A 243 -8.11 10.90 -11.79
N ILE A 244 -8.96 9.92 -11.44
CA ILE A 244 -10.34 9.82 -11.93
C ILE A 244 -11.17 11.03 -11.47
N MET A 245 -11.03 11.46 -10.20
CA MET A 245 -11.69 12.66 -9.70
C MET A 245 -11.21 13.92 -10.44
N ALA A 246 -9.91 14.06 -10.69
CA ALA A 246 -9.36 15.19 -11.43
C ALA A 246 -9.87 15.23 -12.89
N VAL A 247 -9.85 14.09 -13.58
CA VAL A 247 -10.39 13.97 -14.95
C VAL A 247 -11.89 14.27 -14.98
N SER A 248 -12.65 13.78 -14.01
CA SER A 248 -14.09 14.04 -13.89
C SER A 248 -14.35 15.53 -13.64
N ALA A 249 -13.61 16.18 -12.76
CA ALA A 249 -13.73 17.61 -12.47
C ALA A 249 -13.37 18.48 -13.69
N ILE A 250 -12.30 18.13 -14.42
CA ILE A 250 -11.92 18.83 -15.66
C ILE A 250 -13.01 18.64 -16.72
N THR A 251 -13.52 17.42 -16.88
CA THR A 251 -14.62 17.12 -17.83
C THR A 251 -15.87 17.93 -17.48
N PHE A 252 -16.20 18.03 -16.18
CA PHE A 252 -17.29 18.85 -15.68
C PHE A 252 -17.10 20.33 -16.04
N ILE A 253 -15.92 20.90 -15.77
CA ILE A 253 -15.61 22.31 -16.06
C ILE A 253 -15.71 22.57 -17.57
N VAL A 254 -15.10 21.71 -18.40
CA VAL A 254 -15.12 21.87 -19.87
C VAL A 254 -16.54 21.75 -20.41
N ALA A 255 -17.31 20.76 -19.96
CA ALA A 255 -18.70 20.57 -20.37
C ALA A 255 -19.58 21.75 -19.93
N PHE A 256 -19.42 22.24 -18.70
CA PHE A 256 -20.13 23.42 -18.20
C PHE A 256 -19.77 24.70 -18.97
N LEU A 257 -18.49 24.86 -19.33
CA LEU A 257 -18.02 25.99 -20.15
C LEU A 257 -18.49 25.89 -21.62
N SER A 258 -18.74 24.68 -22.11
CA SER A 258 -19.19 24.42 -23.48
C SER A 258 -20.68 24.64 -23.71
N ILE A 259 -21.46 24.91 -22.66
CA ILE A 259 -22.88 25.26 -22.80
C ILE A 259 -22.96 26.55 -23.64
N PRO A 260 -23.58 26.51 -24.83
CA PRO A 260 -23.66 27.67 -25.70
C PRO A 260 -24.54 28.72 -25.03
N LEU A 261 -23.93 29.87 -24.71
CA LEU A 261 -24.62 31.05 -24.24
C LEU A 261 -25.03 31.92 -25.43
N ARG A 262 -26.09 32.71 -25.24
CA ARG A 262 -26.46 33.73 -26.22
C ARG A 262 -25.37 34.80 -26.26
N GLU A 263 -25.08 35.37 -27.43
CA GLU A 263 -24.06 36.42 -27.56
C GLU A 263 -24.33 37.56 -26.57
N GLY A 264 -23.40 37.78 -25.63
CA GLY A 264 -23.50 38.81 -24.59
C GLY A 264 -23.75 38.30 -23.17
N GLU A 265 -24.08 37.02 -22.99
CA GLU A 265 -24.29 36.42 -21.66
C GLU A 265 -22.94 36.08 -20.99
N GLY A 266 -22.83 36.42 -19.71
CA GLY A 266 -21.64 36.26 -18.88
C GLY A 266 -21.63 34.97 -18.06
N LEU A 267 -20.66 34.87 -17.15
CA LEU A 267 -20.56 33.73 -16.22
C LEU A 267 -21.74 33.69 -15.22
N VAL A 268 -22.33 34.86 -14.92
CA VAL A 268 -23.49 35.00 -14.02
C VAL A 268 -24.71 34.29 -14.59
N ASP A 269 -24.98 34.41 -15.89
CA ASP A 269 -26.14 33.78 -16.54
C ASP A 269 -26.04 32.24 -16.51
N ARG A 270 -24.81 31.70 -16.53
CA ARG A 270 -24.58 30.25 -16.33
C ARG A 270 -24.90 29.79 -14.92
N ILE A 271 -24.64 30.64 -13.92
CA ILE A 271 -24.98 30.34 -12.52
C ILE A 271 -26.50 30.43 -12.34
N GLU A 272 -27.16 31.39 -12.98
CA GLU A 272 -28.62 31.49 -12.97
C GLU A 272 -29.27 30.27 -13.63
N LEU A 273 -28.67 29.71 -14.69
CA LEU A 273 -29.10 28.44 -15.28
C LEU A 273 -29.02 27.27 -14.28
N LEU A 274 -28.08 27.25 -13.34
CA LEU A 274 -28.03 26.23 -12.27
C LEU A 274 -29.18 26.38 -11.26
N GLN A 275 -29.70 27.60 -11.09
CA GLN A 275 -30.84 27.88 -10.22
C GLN A 275 -32.19 27.68 -10.93
N SER A 276 -32.17 27.63 -12.27
CA SER A 276 -33.37 27.45 -13.07
C SER A 276 -34.08 26.13 -12.76
N PRO A 277 -35.42 26.09 -12.89
CA PRO A 277 -36.18 24.85 -12.72
C PRO A 277 -35.82 23.84 -13.81
N VAL A 278 -35.78 22.57 -13.45
CA VAL A 278 -35.50 21.44 -14.34
C VAL A 278 -36.44 21.38 -15.54
N SER A 279 -37.68 21.87 -15.44
CA SER A 279 -38.60 22.00 -16.57
C SER A 279 -38.02 22.86 -17.71
N GLY A 280 -37.16 23.82 -17.39
CA GLY A 280 -36.41 24.63 -18.37
C GLY A 280 -35.42 23.82 -19.21
N LEU A 281 -34.96 22.66 -18.73
CA LEU A 281 -34.04 21.79 -19.49
C LEU A 281 -34.69 21.20 -20.74
N VAL A 282 -36.01 20.93 -20.71
CA VAL A 282 -36.74 20.35 -21.84
C VAL A 282 -36.79 21.32 -23.02
N GLY A 283 -36.74 22.63 -22.76
CA GLY A 283 -36.73 23.67 -23.79
C GLY A 283 -35.36 23.98 -24.39
N LEU A 284 -34.27 23.39 -23.85
CA LEU A 284 -32.92 23.63 -24.36
C LEU A 284 -32.67 22.89 -25.68
N PRO A 285 -31.71 23.36 -26.50
CA PRO A 285 -31.24 22.61 -27.67
C PRO A 285 -30.80 21.19 -27.27
N THR A 286 -31.04 20.20 -28.14
CA THR A 286 -30.68 18.78 -27.91
C THR A 286 -29.21 18.60 -27.50
N PHE A 287 -28.31 19.42 -28.04
CA PHE A 287 -26.90 19.43 -27.65
C PHE A 287 -26.67 19.82 -26.19
N ALA A 288 -27.38 20.83 -25.69
CA ALA A 288 -27.27 21.26 -24.29
C ALA A 288 -27.88 20.23 -23.33
N GLN A 289 -28.97 19.56 -23.73
CA GLN A 289 -29.54 18.43 -22.98
C GLN A 289 -28.52 17.28 -22.83
N LEU A 290 -27.80 16.94 -23.89
CA LEU A 290 -26.74 15.93 -23.86
C LEU A 290 -25.60 16.34 -22.92
N ILE A 291 -25.19 17.60 -22.93
CA ILE A 291 -24.18 18.12 -22.00
C ILE A 291 -24.64 17.95 -20.54
N VAL A 292 -25.89 18.33 -20.22
CA VAL A 292 -26.43 18.19 -18.86
C VAL A 292 -26.46 16.73 -18.42
N LEU A 293 -26.82 15.81 -19.32
CA LEU A 293 -26.80 14.37 -19.04
C LEU A 293 -25.37 13.86 -18.77
N VAL A 294 -24.38 14.31 -19.54
CA VAL A 294 -22.97 14.00 -19.27
C VAL A 294 -22.54 14.54 -17.91
N LEU A 295 -22.93 15.76 -17.54
CA LEU A 295 -22.62 16.35 -16.23
C LEU A 295 -23.21 15.53 -15.08
N ILE A 296 -24.45 15.04 -15.22
CA ILE A 296 -25.11 14.17 -14.24
C ILE A 296 -24.32 12.88 -14.03
N VAL A 297 -23.92 12.22 -15.13
CA VAL A 297 -23.13 10.98 -15.07
C VAL A 297 -21.76 11.23 -14.43
N VAL A 298 -21.07 12.30 -14.81
CA VAL A 298 -19.76 12.68 -14.26
C VAL A 298 -19.85 12.95 -12.75
N LEU A 299 -20.91 13.64 -12.30
CA LEU A 299 -21.15 13.87 -10.87
C LEU A 299 -21.45 12.57 -10.11
N GLY A 300 -22.20 11.64 -10.70
CA GLY A 300 -22.42 10.30 -10.14
C GLY A 300 -21.12 9.51 -9.98
N ILE A 301 -20.25 9.52 -11.01
CA ILE A 301 -18.92 8.90 -10.97
C ILE A 301 -18.04 9.56 -9.89
N MET A 302 -18.10 10.88 -9.74
CA MET A 302 -17.37 11.60 -8.71
C MET A 302 -17.84 11.21 -7.30
N GLY A 303 -19.16 11.11 -7.09
CA GLY A 303 -19.74 10.63 -5.83
C GLY A 303 -19.32 9.21 -5.50
N ALA A 304 -19.32 8.32 -6.49
CA ALA A 304 -18.84 6.94 -6.35
C ALA A 304 -17.33 6.86 -6.06
N SER A 305 -16.53 7.77 -6.62
CA SER A 305 -15.08 7.85 -6.36
C SER A 305 -14.80 8.23 -4.90
N VAL A 306 -15.48 9.24 -4.37
CA VAL A 306 -15.39 9.63 -2.95
C VAL A 306 -15.86 8.47 -2.06
N SER A 307 -16.96 7.81 -2.47
CA SER A 307 -17.45 6.55 -1.88
C SER A 307 -16.62 5.32 -2.26
N GLY A 308 -15.50 5.44 -2.95
CA GLY A 308 -14.50 4.37 -3.09
C GLY A 308 -13.37 4.58 -2.09
N ILE A 309 -12.87 5.82 -2.03
CA ILE A 309 -11.75 6.21 -1.15
C ILE A 309 -12.10 5.95 0.32
N LEU A 310 -13.30 6.35 0.77
CA LEU A 310 -13.68 6.23 2.18
C LEU A 310 -13.94 4.78 2.66
N SER A 311 -13.92 3.78 1.79
CA SER A 311 -14.35 2.38 2.07
C SER A 311 -13.11 1.57 2.01
N LEU A 312 -12.30 1.81 0.99
CA LEU A 312 -10.94 1.32 0.94
C LEU A 312 -10.22 1.64 2.26
N SER A 313 -10.33 2.86 2.80
CA SER A 313 -9.71 3.19 4.09
C SER A 313 -10.21 2.36 5.29
N ARG A 314 -11.44 1.84 5.24
CA ARG A 314 -12.03 0.99 6.29
C ARG A 314 -11.77 -0.49 6.05
N GLU A 315 -11.94 -0.95 4.81
CA GLU A 315 -11.75 -2.32 4.38
C GLU A 315 -10.27 -2.74 4.46
N LEU A 316 -9.34 -1.80 4.28
CA LEU A 316 -7.92 -2.03 4.56
C LEU A 316 -7.60 -2.23 6.04
N ARG A 317 -8.52 -1.87 6.96
CA ARG A 317 -8.38 -2.21 8.38
C ARG A 317 -8.93 -3.59 8.72
N GLU A 318 -9.83 -4.12 7.90
CA GLU A 318 -10.61 -5.33 8.23
C GLU A 318 -10.26 -6.55 7.35
N SER A 319 -9.79 -6.36 6.11
CA SER A 319 -9.53 -7.46 5.17
C SER A 319 -8.11 -8.01 5.28
N ARG A 320 -8.00 -9.33 5.44
CA ARG A 320 -6.72 -10.06 5.68
C ARG A 320 -6.08 -10.66 4.44
N ILE A 321 -6.68 -10.57 3.25
CA ILE A 321 -6.13 -11.18 2.04
C ILE A 321 -6.45 -10.32 0.82
N PRO A 322 -5.45 -9.72 0.15
CA PRO A 322 -5.67 -8.99 -1.08
C PRO A 322 -5.69 -9.98 -2.27
N GLU A 323 -6.88 -10.36 -2.75
CA GLU A 323 -7.01 -10.93 -4.09
C GLU A 323 -6.80 -9.83 -5.14
N GLN A 324 -5.54 -9.67 -5.57
CA GLN A 324 -5.05 -8.55 -6.39
C GLN A 324 -5.63 -8.47 -7.82
N ALA A 325 -6.12 -9.58 -8.38
CA ALA A 325 -6.55 -9.61 -9.78
C ALA A 325 -7.96 -9.01 -10.00
N GLY A 326 -8.81 -8.96 -8.95
CA GLY A 326 -10.17 -8.43 -9.06
C GLY A 326 -10.29 -6.92 -8.85
N THR A 327 -9.31 -6.29 -8.18
CA THR A 327 -9.53 -4.99 -7.53
C THR A 327 -9.73 -3.83 -8.50
N VAL A 328 -9.05 -3.86 -9.66
CA VAL A 328 -9.24 -2.82 -10.70
C VAL A 328 -10.61 -2.94 -11.35
N TRP A 329 -11.04 -4.15 -11.68
CA TRP A 329 -12.36 -4.39 -12.25
C TRP A 329 -13.48 -4.00 -11.29
N PHE A 330 -13.33 -4.30 -10.00
CA PHE A 330 -14.27 -3.84 -8.98
C PHE A 330 -14.31 -2.31 -8.87
N ALA A 331 -13.16 -1.63 -8.97
CA ALA A 331 -13.12 -0.16 -8.98
C ALA A 331 -13.85 0.42 -10.19
N ILE A 332 -13.64 -0.13 -11.39
CA ILE A 332 -14.33 0.30 -12.61
C ILE A 332 -15.84 0.03 -12.51
N ALA A 333 -16.22 -1.16 -12.05
CA ALA A 333 -17.62 -1.52 -11.85
C ALA A 333 -18.32 -0.55 -10.89
N ARG A 334 -17.67 -0.19 -9.78
CA ARG A 334 -18.16 0.80 -8.80
C ARG A 334 -18.38 2.20 -9.40
N LEU A 335 -17.49 2.64 -10.29
CA LEU A 335 -17.67 3.92 -10.97
C LEU A 335 -18.84 3.88 -11.96
N ALA A 336 -18.96 2.78 -12.71
CA ALA A 336 -20.05 2.57 -13.65
C ALA A 336 -21.41 2.50 -12.95
N THR A 337 -21.52 1.78 -11.83
CA THR A 337 -22.76 1.71 -11.04
C THR A 337 -23.14 3.08 -10.48
N GLY A 338 -22.17 3.89 -10.04
CA GLY A 338 -22.41 5.27 -9.61
C GLY A 338 -22.99 6.17 -10.70
N GLY A 339 -22.42 6.11 -11.91
CA GLY A 339 -22.93 6.84 -13.07
C GLY A 339 -24.34 6.38 -13.49
N VAL A 340 -24.58 5.07 -13.53
CA VAL A 340 -25.89 4.49 -13.85
C VAL A 340 -26.94 4.85 -12.79
N ALA A 341 -26.60 4.80 -11.50
CA ALA A 341 -27.49 5.17 -10.41
C ALA A 341 -27.91 6.65 -10.50
N ALA A 342 -26.97 7.56 -10.80
CA ALA A 342 -27.27 8.96 -11.03
C ALA A 342 -28.21 9.17 -12.23
N LEU A 343 -27.97 8.46 -13.34
CA LEU A 343 -28.83 8.52 -14.53
C LEU A 343 -30.24 8.00 -14.22
N MET A 344 -30.37 6.88 -13.54
CA MET A 344 -31.66 6.31 -13.13
C MET A 344 -32.42 7.27 -12.22
N LEU A 345 -31.75 7.85 -11.23
CA LEU A 345 -32.37 8.85 -10.35
C LEU A 345 -32.89 10.04 -11.16
N PHE A 346 -32.10 10.55 -12.10
CA PHE A 346 -32.52 11.64 -12.98
C PHE A 346 -33.75 11.27 -13.81
N LEU A 347 -33.79 10.07 -14.39
CA LEU A 347 -34.96 9.59 -15.14
C LEU A 347 -36.20 9.46 -14.25
N PHE A 348 -36.04 8.99 -13.01
CA PHE A 348 -37.16 8.93 -12.05
C PHE A 348 -37.68 10.32 -11.70
N LEU A 349 -36.79 11.29 -11.49
CA LEU A 349 -37.17 12.69 -11.26
C LEU A 349 -37.90 13.28 -12.47
N LEU A 350 -37.43 12.99 -13.69
CA LEU A 350 -38.06 13.48 -14.92
C LEU A 350 -39.42 12.83 -15.19
N SER A 351 -39.57 11.55 -14.86
CA SER A 351 -40.80 10.78 -15.06
C SER A 351 -41.95 11.21 -14.14
N GLY A 352 -41.67 11.96 -13.07
CA GLY A 352 -42.65 12.31 -12.04
C GLY A 352 -43.10 11.12 -11.18
N VAL A 353 -42.50 9.92 -11.34
CA VAL A 353 -42.78 8.75 -10.50
C VAL A 353 -42.46 9.05 -9.04
N VAL A 354 -41.43 9.86 -8.79
CA VAL A 354 -41.16 10.46 -7.48
C VAL A 354 -41.79 11.84 -7.47
N SER A 355 -43.11 11.89 -7.37
CA SER A 355 -43.84 13.14 -7.17
C SER A 355 -43.67 13.58 -5.72
N LEU A 356 -42.92 14.67 -5.53
CA LEU A 356 -42.66 15.33 -4.24
C LEU A 356 -43.85 16.21 -3.78
N ASP A 357 -45.06 15.88 -4.22
CA ASP A 357 -46.25 16.65 -3.86
C ASP A 357 -46.69 16.24 -2.46
N GLY A 358 -46.52 17.19 -1.53
CA GLY A 358 -46.86 17.05 -0.14
C GLY A 358 -48.36 17.11 0.11
N ASP A 359 -49.07 16.00 -0.15
CA ASP A 359 -50.32 15.77 0.56
C ASP A 359 -50.00 14.99 1.85
N ALA A 360 -50.12 15.70 2.98
CA ALA A 360 -49.70 15.25 4.32
C ALA A 360 -50.46 14.02 4.84
N THR A 361 -51.38 13.45 4.06
CA THR A 361 -52.28 12.38 4.46
C THR A 361 -51.74 10.97 4.18
N THR A 362 -50.73 10.80 3.31
CA THR A 362 -50.28 9.44 2.89
C THR A 362 -48.99 8.91 3.52
N GLY A 363 -48.34 9.62 4.45
CA GLY A 363 -47.23 9.05 5.25
C GLY A 363 -45.98 8.62 4.46
N ILE A 364 -45.92 8.93 3.16
CA ILE A 364 -44.71 8.81 2.34
C ILE A 364 -43.89 10.07 2.60
N LEU A 365 -42.57 9.94 2.79
CA LEU A 365 -41.63 11.02 3.07
C LEU A 365 -41.74 12.17 2.04
N THR A 366 -42.58 13.15 2.33
CA THR A 366 -42.75 14.37 1.53
C THR A 366 -41.66 15.36 1.91
N LEU A 367 -40.55 15.29 1.18
CA LEU A 367 -39.54 16.34 1.16
C LEU A 367 -40.16 17.57 0.49
N ASN A 368 -40.64 18.51 1.31
CA ASN A 368 -41.28 19.76 0.88
C ASN A 368 -40.23 20.72 0.28
N LEU A 369 -39.65 20.33 -0.85
CA LEU A 369 -38.81 21.20 -1.67
C LEU A 369 -39.74 22.05 -2.52
N GLY A 370 -40.05 23.26 -2.05
CA GLY A 370 -40.96 24.18 -2.71
C GLY A 370 -40.77 24.27 -4.23
N THR A 371 -41.77 23.74 -4.95
CA THR A 371 -42.24 24.02 -6.32
C THR A 371 -41.26 24.12 -7.50
N THR A 372 -39.94 24.09 -7.32
CA THR A 372 -39.00 24.05 -8.44
C THR A 372 -37.78 23.20 -8.09
N LEU A 373 -37.72 22.00 -8.68
CA LEU A 373 -36.53 21.17 -8.62
C LEU A 373 -35.45 21.91 -9.43
N SER A 374 -34.47 22.52 -8.75
CA SER A 374 -33.40 23.27 -9.41
C SER A 374 -32.37 22.34 -10.03
N VAL A 375 -31.71 22.78 -11.10
CA VAL A 375 -30.62 22.00 -11.74
C VAL A 375 -29.50 21.69 -10.73
N ALA A 376 -29.17 22.64 -9.86
CA ALA A 376 -28.21 22.44 -8.77
C ALA A 376 -28.61 21.30 -7.82
N LEU A 377 -29.92 21.13 -7.56
CA LEU A 377 -30.42 20.02 -6.77
C LEU A 377 -30.23 18.68 -7.51
N VAL A 378 -30.53 18.62 -8.80
CA VAL A 378 -30.31 17.40 -9.62
C VAL A 378 -28.85 16.99 -9.57
N PHE A 379 -27.93 17.95 -9.72
CA PHE A 379 -26.49 17.70 -9.65
C PHE A 379 -26.07 17.19 -8.26
N SER A 380 -26.59 17.80 -7.20
CA SER A 380 -26.35 17.36 -5.82
C SER A 380 -26.88 15.94 -5.58
N LEU A 381 -28.10 15.66 -6.02
CA LEU A 381 -28.74 14.35 -5.93
C LEU A 381 -28.01 13.29 -6.75
N SER A 382 -27.50 13.65 -7.92
CA SER A 382 -26.70 12.76 -8.78
C SER A 382 -25.39 12.37 -8.10
N PHE A 383 -24.71 13.33 -7.48
CA PHE A 383 -23.53 13.06 -6.65
C PHE A 383 -23.85 12.14 -5.46
N VAL A 384 -24.95 12.42 -4.75
CA VAL A 384 -25.41 11.59 -3.62
C VAL A 384 -25.81 10.18 -4.07
N ALA A 385 -26.44 10.04 -5.23
CA ALA A 385 -26.76 8.72 -5.82
C ALA A 385 -25.50 7.93 -6.16
N GLY A 386 -24.43 8.59 -6.61
CA GLY A 386 -23.12 7.97 -6.75
C GLY A 386 -22.58 7.39 -5.43
N PHE A 387 -22.97 7.95 -4.29
CA PHE A 387 -22.60 7.45 -2.96
C PHE A 387 -23.45 6.27 -2.47
N SER A 388 -24.60 6.00 -3.12
CA SER A 388 -25.68 5.15 -2.58
C SER A 388 -25.33 3.68 -2.41
N GLU A 389 -24.36 3.13 -3.16
CA GLU A 389 -23.94 1.72 -3.05
C GLU A 389 -23.67 1.33 -1.58
N ARG A 390 -22.96 2.18 -0.84
CA ARG A 390 -22.63 1.90 0.56
C ARG A 390 -23.80 2.03 1.50
N LEU A 391 -24.69 2.99 1.24
CA LEU A 391 -25.90 3.13 2.03
C LEU A 391 -26.76 1.88 1.85
N LEU A 392 -26.87 1.39 0.62
CA LEU A 392 -27.59 0.17 0.30
C LEU A 392 -26.95 -1.05 0.97
N VAL A 393 -25.64 -1.25 0.84
CA VAL A 393 -24.95 -2.38 1.49
C VAL A 393 -25.08 -2.32 3.02
N ARG A 394 -24.95 -1.14 3.64
CA ARG A 394 -25.13 -0.99 5.09
C ARG A 394 -26.57 -1.24 5.53
N VAL A 395 -27.55 -0.74 4.79
CA VAL A 395 -28.96 -1.00 5.09
C VAL A 395 -29.27 -2.49 4.94
N VAL A 396 -28.76 -3.15 3.90
CA VAL A 396 -28.92 -4.60 3.71
C VAL A 396 -28.27 -5.38 4.85
N LYS A 397 -27.04 -5.04 5.26
CA LYS A 397 -26.36 -5.67 6.42
C LYS A 397 -27.11 -5.44 7.73
N SER A 398 -27.62 -4.23 7.95
CA SER A 398 -28.41 -3.88 9.12
C SER A 398 -29.75 -4.64 9.17
N VAL A 399 -30.44 -4.79 8.04
CA VAL A 399 -31.68 -5.57 7.93
C VAL A 399 -31.42 -7.08 8.03
N ALA A 400 -30.27 -7.56 7.53
CA ALA A 400 -29.85 -8.95 7.66
C ALA A 400 -29.39 -9.32 9.09
N GLY A 401 -29.23 -8.33 9.98
CA GLY A 401 -28.81 -8.54 11.37
C GLY A 401 -27.30 -8.79 11.56
N GLU A 402 -26.49 -8.65 10.51
CA GLU A 402 -25.03 -8.88 10.58
C GLU A 402 -24.31 -7.86 11.48
N ASP A 403 -24.85 -6.64 11.62
CA ASP A 403 -24.26 -5.60 12.46
C ASP A 403 -24.54 -5.82 13.98
N GLY A 404 -25.31 -6.86 14.35
CA GLY A 404 -25.80 -7.08 15.71
C GLY A 404 -24.93 -7.93 16.64
N ASP A 405 -23.94 -8.66 16.14
CA ASP A 405 -23.36 -9.80 16.90
C ASP A 405 -21.92 -9.58 17.43
N VAL A 406 -21.29 -8.44 17.15
CA VAL A 406 -19.90 -8.17 17.59
C VAL A 406 -19.81 -7.67 19.04
N THR A 407 -20.92 -7.23 19.64
CA THR A 407 -20.94 -6.72 21.03
C THR A 407 -21.47 -7.73 22.06
N ARG A 408 -21.82 -8.96 21.66
CA ARG A 408 -22.25 -10.02 22.57
C ARG A 408 -21.23 -11.15 22.66
N GLY A 409 -19.97 -10.77 22.89
CA GLY A 409 -18.97 -11.67 23.44
C GLY A 409 -19.29 -11.96 24.90
N ASP A 410 -20.25 -12.86 25.15
CA ASP A 410 -20.22 -13.67 26.36
C ASP A 410 -18.88 -14.41 26.38
N GLY A 411 -18.09 -14.13 27.42
CA GLY A 411 -16.70 -14.53 27.56
C GLY A 411 -16.51 -16.03 27.80
N THR A 412 -16.74 -16.85 26.78
CA THR A 412 -16.33 -18.25 26.78
C THR A 412 -15.73 -18.63 25.43
N TRP A 413 -14.43 -18.39 25.29
CA TRP A 413 -13.58 -19.16 24.40
C TRP A 413 -12.97 -20.29 25.25
N TYR A 414 -13.49 -21.52 25.07
CA TYR A 414 -12.87 -22.75 25.58
C TYR A 414 -12.22 -23.49 24.42
#